data_AF-A0A9W6B3F4-F1
#
_entry.id   AF-A0A9W6B3F4-F1
#
_cell.length_a   1.000
_cell.length_b   1.000
_cell.length_c   1.000
_cell.angle_alpha   90.00
_cell.angle_beta   90.00
_cell.angle_gamma   90.00
#
_symmetry.space_group_name_H-M   'P 1'
#
loop_
_entity.id
_entity.type
_entity.pdbx_description
1 polymer ?
#
loop_
_entity_poly.entity_id
_entity_poly.type
_entity_poly.pdbx_seq_one_letter_code
_entity_poly.pdbx_strand_id
1 'polypeptide(L)'
;MINELSKEIHSNNKAKGFYEDKKNVGEMLCLIHSEVSEALEADRNQKYCDLHNENWTIDGRTLKEDLNIEDDDQFIVIFKMSCKDTFEDELADIMIRVMDLAAFKGVDLEQHIKAKMRYNSLRPYKHGKKY
;
A
#
# COMPACT_ATOMS: atom_id res chain seq x y z
N MET A 1 2.66 8.47 13.10
CA MET A 1 3.28 8.11 11.81
C MET A 1 2.22 7.78 10.78
N ILE A 2 1.33 6.81 11.04
CA ILE A 2 0.26 6.40 10.10
C ILE A 2 -0.69 7.56 9.81
N ASN A 3 -1.11 8.30 10.84
CA ASN A 3 -2.05 9.41 10.65
C ASN A 3 -1.45 10.56 9.83
N GLU A 4 -0.16 10.84 9.99
CA GLU A 4 0.51 11.89 9.19
C GLU A 4 0.66 11.43 7.74
N LEU A 5 1.08 10.19 7.51
CA LEU A 5 1.12 9.60 6.16
C LEU A 5 -0.27 9.58 5.50
N SER A 6 -1.32 9.28 6.26
CA SER A 6 -2.70 9.29 5.75
C SER A 6 -3.15 10.68 5.31
N LYS A 7 -2.76 11.73 6.05
CA LYS A 7 -3.02 13.12 5.67
C LYS A 7 -2.24 13.52 4.41
N GLU A 8 -1.00 13.09 4.29
CA GLU A 8 -0.16 13.34 3.12
C GLU A 8 -0.75 12.69 1.87
N ILE A 9 -1.05 11.39 1.93
CA ILE A 9 -1.73 10.63 0.86
C ILE A 9 -3.01 11.35 0.43
N HIS A 10 -3.85 11.72 1.40
CA HIS A 10 -5.11 12.38 1.12
C HIS A 10 -4.94 13.76 0.47
N SER A 11 -3.92 14.51 0.90
CA SER A 11 -3.58 15.81 0.31
C SER A 11 -3.08 15.64 -1.13
N ASN A 12 -2.25 14.63 -1.40
CA ASN A 12 -1.77 14.31 -2.74
C ASN A 12 -2.93 13.89 -3.67
N ASN A 13 -3.86 13.06 -3.20
CA ASN A 13 -5.03 12.66 -3.98
C ASN A 13 -5.97 13.84 -4.26
N LYS A 14 -6.15 14.75 -3.29
CA LYS A 14 -6.86 16.02 -3.50
C LYS A 14 -6.18 16.88 -4.57
N ALA A 15 -4.87 17.05 -4.49
CA ALA A 15 -4.10 17.84 -5.46
C ALA A 15 -4.18 17.25 -6.88
N LYS A 16 -4.33 15.93 -7.01
CA LYS A 16 -4.57 15.23 -8.28
C LYS A 16 -6.03 15.25 -8.75
N GLY A 17 -6.91 16.03 -8.12
CA GLY A 17 -8.30 16.19 -8.53
C GLY A 17 -9.23 15.03 -8.17
N PHE A 18 -8.76 14.03 -7.42
CA PHE A 18 -9.60 12.88 -7.09
C PHE A 18 -10.78 13.25 -6.20
N TYR A 19 -10.81 14.40 -5.54
CA TYR A 19 -11.84 14.80 -4.59
C TYR A 19 -12.67 16.03 -5.02
N GLU A 20 -12.66 16.38 -6.31
CA GLU A 20 -13.47 17.49 -6.84
C GLU A 20 -14.98 17.21 -6.76
N ASP A 21 -15.36 15.96 -7.06
CA ASP A 21 -16.73 15.48 -6.94
C ASP A 21 -17.03 14.85 -5.57
N LYS A 22 -18.32 14.76 -5.25
CA LYS A 22 -18.79 14.08 -4.05
C LYS A 22 -18.38 12.61 -4.07
N LYS A 23 -17.54 12.20 -3.12
CA LYS A 23 -17.15 10.79 -2.94
C LYS A 23 -18.23 9.94 -2.32
N ASN A 24 -18.35 8.72 -2.86
CA ASN A 24 -19.14 7.64 -2.30
C ASN A 24 -18.22 6.64 -1.57
N VAL A 25 -18.54 6.35 -0.31
CA VAL A 25 -17.78 5.38 0.49
C VAL A 25 -17.81 3.99 -0.14
N GLY A 26 -18.91 3.60 -0.80
CA GLY A 26 -19.00 2.33 -1.50
C GLY A 26 -17.97 2.19 -2.62
N GLU A 27 -17.79 3.25 -3.43
CA GLU A 27 -16.77 3.28 -4.50
C GLU A 27 -15.36 3.15 -3.92
N MET A 28 -15.06 3.89 -2.85
CA MET A 28 -13.75 3.83 -2.19
C MET A 28 -13.46 2.43 -1.61
N LEU A 29 -14.47 1.76 -1.05
CA LEU A 29 -14.35 0.38 -0.58
C LEU A 29 -14.15 -0.62 -1.73
N CYS A 30 -14.83 -0.42 -2.86
CA CYS A 30 -14.63 -1.25 -4.05
C CYS A 30 -13.23 -1.07 -4.64
N LEU A 31 -12.66 0.13 -4.59
CA LEU A 31 -11.27 0.37 -4.98
C LEU A 31 -10.27 -0.32 -4.04
N ILE A 32 -10.53 -0.38 -2.73
CA ILE A 32 -9.66 -1.19 -1.84
C ILE A 32 -9.76 -2.68 -2.22
N HIS A 33 -10.96 -3.15 -2.56
CA HIS A 33 -11.17 -4.54 -2.96
C HIS A 33 -10.51 -4.89 -4.31
N SER A 34 -10.41 -3.96 -5.26
CA SER A 34 -9.69 -4.21 -6.51
C SER A 34 -8.22 -4.52 -6.27
N GLU A 35 -7.53 -3.75 -5.42
CA GLU A 35 -6.11 -4.01 -5.14
C GLU A 35 -5.89 -5.33 -4.41
N VAL A 36 -6.83 -5.76 -3.55
CA VAL A 36 -6.76 -7.11 -2.96
C VAL A 36 -6.83 -8.19 -4.05
N SER A 37 -7.61 -7.95 -5.10
CA SER A 37 -7.73 -8.87 -6.23
C SER A 37 -6.48 -8.83 -7.12
N GLU A 38 -5.89 -7.65 -7.31
CA GLU A 38 -4.63 -7.46 -8.03
C GLU A 38 -3.46 -8.12 -7.29
N ALA A 39 -3.37 -7.98 -5.97
CA ALA A 39 -2.39 -8.68 -5.14
C ALA A 39 -2.52 -10.21 -5.28
N LEU A 40 -3.75 -10.74 -5.23
CA LEU A 40 -3.98 -12.17 -5.46
C LEU A 40 -3.53 -12.61 -6.87
N GLU A 41 -3.78 -11.79 -7.88
CA GLU A 41 -3.36 -12.10 -9.25
C GLU A 41 -1.83 -12.03 -9.43
N ALA A 42 -1.16 -11.08 -8.78
CA ALA A 42 0.30 -11.00 -8.75
C ALA A 42 0.92 -12.24 -8.10
N ASP A 43 0.40 -12.68 -6.94
CA ASP A 43 0.83 -13.90 -6.24
C ASP A 43 0.66 -15.15 -7.10
N ARG A 44 -0.52 -15.31 -7.72
CA ARG A 44 -0.82 -16.44 -8.64
C ARG A 44 0.12 -16.50 -9.84
N ASN A 45 0.57 -15.34 -10.32
CA ASN A 45 1.51 -15.22 -11.43
C ASN A 45 2.97 -15.18 -10.99
N GLN A 46 3.26 -15.36 -9.70
CA GLN A 46 4.59 -15.33 -9.11
C GLN A 46 5.34 -14.01 -9.39
N LYS A 47 4.62 -12.88 -9.40
CA LYS A 47 5.17 -11.54 -9.60
C LYS A 47 5.50 -10.88 -8.25
N TYR A 48 6.79 -10.82 -7.92
CA TYR A 48 7.29 -10.21 -6.67
C TYR A 48 8.45 -9.26 -6.96
N CYS A 49 8.52 -8.17 -6.20
CA CYS A 49 9.61 -7.21 -6.15
C CYS A 49 10.33 -7.37 -4.81
N ASP A 50 11.40 -8.17 -4.80
CA ASP A 50 12.23 -8.36 -3.61
C ASP A 50 13.28 -7.25 -3.51
N LEU A 51 12.94 -6.19 -2.78
CA LEU A 51 13.84 -5.08 -2.47
C LEU A 51 15.05 -5.48 -1.62
N HIS A 52 15.05 -6.67 -1.04
CA HIS A 52 16.13 -7.21 -0.22
C HIS A 52 16.99 -8.22 -0.98
N ASN A 53 16.69 -8.50 -2.26
CA ASN A 53 17.49 -9.39 -3.07
C ASN A 53 18.77 -8.70 -3.54
N GLU A 54 19.82 -8.79 -2.73
CA GLU A 54 21.16 -8.27 -3.03
C GLU A 54 21.82 -8.92 -4.25
N ASN A 55 21.30 -10.06 -4.73
CA ASN A 55 21.83 -10.75 -5.91
C ASN A 55 21.24 -10.23 -7.22
N TRP A 56 20.10 -9.52 -7.17
CA TRP A 56 19.54 -8.86 -8.35
C TRP A 56 20.22 -7.51 -8.52
N THR A 57 21.25 -7.48 -9.38
CA THR A 57 21.96 -6.25 -9.73
C THR A 57 21.82 -5.96 -11.22
N ILE A 58 21.49 -4.72 -11.57
CA ILE A 58 21.58 -4.21 -12.94
C ILE A 58 22.70 -3.18 -12.95
N ASP A 59 23.74 -3.41 -13.77
CA ASP A 59 24.90 -2.52 -13.88
C ASP A 59 25.56 -2.21 -12.53
N GLY A 60 25.57 -3.19 -11.61
CA GLY A 60 26.19 -3.07 -10.28
C GLY A 60 25.34 -2.37 -9.21
N ARG A 61 24.11 -1.96 -9.50
CA ARG A 61 23.17 -1.39 -8.52
C ARG A 61 22.09 -2.41 -8.13
N THR A 62 21.72 -2.41 -6.85
CA THR A 62 20.58 -3.16 -6.31
C THR A 62 19.26 -2.46 -6.64
N LEU A 63 18.15 -3.21 -6.64
CA LEU A 63 16.81 -2.63 -6.83
C LEU A 63 16.50 -1.51 -5.82
N LYS A 64 16.98 -1.66 -4.57
CA LYS A 64 16.83 -0.65 -3.53
C LYS A 64 17.57 0.64 -3.87
N GLU A 65 18.78 0.55 -4.43
CA GLU A 65 19.53 1.73 -4.87
C GLU A 65 18.85 2.40 -6.07
N ASP A 66 18.38 1.58 -7.02
CA ASP A 66 17.70 2.06 -8.22
C ASP A 66 16.36 2.78 -7.94
N LEU A 67 15.62 2.36 -6.90
CA LEU A 67 14.40 3.05 -6.48
C LEU A 67 14.65 4.33 -5.66
N ASN A 68 15.91 4.62 -5.30
CA ASN A 68 16.30 5.87 -4.62
C ASN A 68 17.00 6.87 -5.56
N ILE A 69 16.85 6.70 -6.88
CA ILE A 69 17.38 7.62 -7.89
C ILE A 69 16.61 8.95 -7.84
N GLU A 70 17.34 10.07 -7.89
CA GLU A 70 16.76 11.43 -7.86
C GLU A 70 16.09 11.84 -9.19
N ASP A 71 16.47 11.23 -10.31
CA ASP A 71 15.88 11.50 -11.62
C ASP A 71 14.53 10.79 -11.78
N ASP A 72 13.45 11.59 -11.84
CA ASP A 72 12.07 11.10 -11.89
C ASP A 72 11.78 10.20 -13.11
N ASP A 73 12.33 10.54 -14.28
CA ASP A 73 12.11 9.78 -15.51
C ASP A 73 12.75 8.38 -15.40
N GLN A 74 13.99 8.31 -14.90
CA GLN A 74 14.66 7.05 -14.64
C GLN A 74 13.95 6.23 -13.55
N PHE A 75 13.52 6.86 -12.47
CA PHE A 75 12.76 6.22 -11.41
C PHE A 75 11.48 5.57 -11.96
N ILE A 76 10.69 6.30 -12.76
CA ILE A 76 9.44 5.78 -13.34
C ILE A 76 9.69 4.53 -14.17
N VAL A 77 10.76 4.52 -14.98
CA VAL A 77 11.10 3.36 -15.82
C VAL A 77 11.45 2.16 -14.95
N ILE A 78 12.33 2.33 -13.95
CA ILE A 78 12.78 1.22 -13.10
C ILE A 78 11.62 0.69 -12.26
N PHE A 79 10.83 1.57 -11.64
CA PHE A 79 9.67 1.16 -10.87
C PHE A 79 8.70 0.32 -11.71
N LYS A 80 8.38 0.77 -12.94
CA LYS A 80 7.50 0.03 -13.86
C LYS A 80 8.05 -1.33 -14.29
N MET A 81 9.36 -1.43 -14.47
CA MET A 81 9.98 -2.68 -14.90
C MET A 81 10.12 -3.71 -13.77
N SER A 82 10.32 -3.24 -12.53
CA SER A 82 10.76 -4.11 -11.44
C SER A 82 9.75 -4.27 -10.32
N CYS A 83 8.84 -3.31 -10.10
CA CYS A 83 7.93 -3.34 -8.95
C CYS A 83 6.47 -3.08 -9.28
N LYS A 84 6.13 -2.39 -10.38
CA LYS A 84 4.72 -2.22 -10.74
C LYS A 84 4.05 -3.58 -10.97
N ASP A 85 2.82 -3.72 -10.47
CA ASP A 85 1.98 -4.93 -10.60
C ASP A 85 2.56 -6.17 -9.90
N THR A 86 3.48 -5.98 -8.95
CA THR A 86 3.97 -7.07 -8.08
C THR A 86 3.14 -7.15 -6.80
N PHE A 87 3.23 -8.29 -6.11
CA PHE A 87 2.49 -8.51 -4.87
C PHE A 87 2.72 -7.40 -3.83
N GLU A 88 3.96 -6.94 -3.67
CA GLU A 88 4.34 -5.88 -2.73
C GLU A 88 3.77 -4.51 -3.10
N ASP A 89 3.73 -4.19 -4.39
CA ASP A 89 3.13 -2.95 -4.92
C ASP A 89 1.63 -2.92 -4.61
N GLU A 90 0.93 -4.02 -4.90
CA GLU A 90 -0.51 -4.10 -4.64
C GLU A 90 -0.85 -4.10 -3.14
N LEU A 91 0.02 -4.66 -2.28
CA LEU A 91 -0.12 -4.50 -0.82
C LEU A 91 0.06 -3.04 -0.38
N ALA A 92 0.99 -2.30 -1.01
CA ALA A 92 1.15 -0.88 -0.75
C ALA A 92 -0.09 -0.09 -1.20
N ASP A 93 -0.66 -0.41 -2.36
CA ASP A 93 -1.88 0.23 -2.86
C ASP A 93 -3.09 0.00 -1.94
N ILE A 94 -3.26 -1.20 -1.38
CA ILE A 94 -4.27 -1.47 -0.34
C ILE A 94 -4.09 -0.51 0.85
N MET A 95 -2.87 -0.39 1.36
CA MET A 95 -2.58 0.47 2.50
C MET A 95 -2.82 1.94 2.18
N ILE A 96 -2.40 2.40 1.01
CA ILE A 96 -2.60 3.78 0.54
C ILE A 96 -4.09 4.11 0.48
N ARG A 97 -4.92 3.22 -0.10
CA ARG A 97 -6.36 3.43 -0.22
C ARG A 97 -7.08 3.40 1.13
N VAL A 98 -6.69 2.51 2.03
CA VAL A 98 -7.24 2.46 3.41
C VAL A 98 -6.90 3.74 4.17
N MET A 99 -5.65 4.21 4.07
CA MET A 99 -5.20 5.44 4.71
C MET A 99 -5.90 6.68 4.15
N ASP A 100 -6.05 6.78 2.83
CA ASP A 100 -6.79 7.87 2.17
C ASP A 100 -8.26 7.91 2.64
N LEU A 101 -8.93 6.75 2.66
CA LEU A 101 -10.31 6.65 3.18
C LEU A 101 -10.40 7.05 4.65
N ALA A 102 -9.45 6.63 5.49
CA ALA A 102 -9.43 7.02 6.90
C ALA A 102 -9.29 8.54 7.08
N ALA A 103 -8.36 9.17 6.34
CA ALA A 103 -8.17 10.61 6.36
C ALA A 103 -9.41 11.36 5.85
N PHE A 104 -10.00 10.90 4.73
CA PHE A 104 -11.25 11.45 4.19
C PHE A 104 -12.40 11.41 5.21
N LYS A 105 -12.48 10.34 6.00
CA LYS A 105 -13.52 10.16 7.03
C LYS A 105 -13.18 10.79 8.38
N GLY A 106 -11.98 11.35 8.56
CA GLY A 106 -11.52 11.88 9.83
C GLY A 106 -11.31 10.82 10.91
N VAL A 107 -10.97 9.58 10.50
CA VAL A 107 -10.74 8.46 11.41
C VAL A 107 -9.30 8.49 11.91
N ASP A 108 -9.11 8.40 13.23
CA ASP A 108 -7.80 8.18 13.85
C ASP A 108 -7.39 6.70 13.69
N LEU A 109 -6.89 6.37 12.50
CA LEU A 109 -6.54 5.02 12.11
C LEU A 109 -5.45 4.44 13.02
N GLU A 110 -4.43 5.24 13.37
CA GLU A 110 -3.33 4.80 14.22
C GLU A 110 -3.83 4.37 15.62
N GLN A 111 -4.69 5.17 16.25
CA GLN A 111 -5.24 4.82 17.57
C GLN A 111 -6.18 3.61 17.49
N HIS A 112 -7.00 3.50 16.43
CA HIS A 112 -7.84 2.33 16.21
C HIS A 112 -7.02 1.05 16.02
N ILE A 113 -5.91 1.10 15.27
CA ILE A 113 -4.98 -0.03 15.10
C ILE A 113 -4.38 -0.41 16.46
N LYS A 114 -3.83 0.54 17.22
CA LYS A 114 -3.23 0.27 18.55
C LYS A 114 -4.24 -0.36 19.51
N ALA A 115 -5.45 0.18 19.58
CA ALA A 115 -6.52 -0.37 20.40
C ALA A 115 -6.89 -1.80 19.97
N LYS A 116 -7.00 -2.06 18.66
CA LYS A 116 -7.33 -3.38 18.14
C LYS A 116 -6.21 -4.39 18.38
N MET A 117 -4.94 -4.00 18.22
CA MET A 117 -3.79 -4.86 18.52
C MET A 117 -3.76 -5.27 19.99
N ARG A 118 -3.96 -4.32 20.92
CA ARG A 118 -4.08 -4.62 22.36
C ARG A 118 -5.24 -5.56 22.65
N TYR A 119 -6.41 -5.34 22.05
CA TYR A 119 -7.53 -6.27 22.20
C TYR A 119 -7.17 -7.67 21.67
N ASN A 120 -6.52 -7.76 20.50
CA ASN A 120 -6.13 -9.03 19.89
C ASN A 120 -5.13 -9.82 20.73
N SER A 121 -4.18 -9.15 21.39
CA SER A 121 -3.19 -9.82 22.25
C SER A 121 -3.80 -10.42 23.51
N LEU A 122 -5.00 -10.00 23.90
CA LEU A 122 -5.74 -10.53 25.06
C LEU A 122 -6.64 -11.71 24.70
N ARG A 123 -6.85 -11.99 23.41
CA ARG A 123 -7.77 -13.05 23.00
C ARG A 123 -7.09 -14.43 23.07
N PRO A 124 -7.85 -15.52 23.27
CA PRO A 124 -7.31 -16.88 23.23
C PRO A 124 -6.64 -17.20 21.89
N TYR A 125 -5.71 -18.16 21.89
CA TYR A 125 -5.01 -18.61 20.68
C TYR A 125 -5.99 -18.93 19.54
N LYS A 126 -5.77 -18.31 18.38
CA LYS A 126 -6.64 -18.31 17.18
C LYS A 126 -8.11 -17.93 17.41
N HIS A 127 -8.49 -17.54 18.63
CA HIS A 127 -9.87 -17.29 19.03
C HIS A 127 -10.78 -18.50 18.74
N GLY A 128 -10.22 -19.71 18.80
CA GLY A 128 -10.92 -20.96 18.45
C GLY A 128 -11.09 -21.23 16.93
N LYS A 129 -10.49 -20.43 16.05
CA LYS A 129 -10.53 -20.65 14.60
C LYS A 129 -9.46 -21.65 14.12
N LYS A 130 -9.71 -22.27 12.97
CA LYS A 130 -8.78 -23.23 12.33
C LYS A 130 -7.61 -22.52 11.63
N TYR A 131 -7.93 -21.41 10.97
CA TYR A 131 -7.02 -20.48 10.30
C TYR A 131 -7.37 -19.06 10.75
#